data_AF-A0A1I7UZJ7-F1
#
_entry.id   AF-A0A1I7UZJ7-F1
#
_cell.length_a   1.000
_cell.length_b   1.000
_cell.length_c   1.000
_cell.angle_alpha   90.00
_cell.angle_beta   90.00
_cell.angle_gamma   90.00
#
_symmetry.space_group_name_H-M   'P 1'
#
loop_
_entity.id
_entity.type
_entity.pdbx_description
1 polymer ?
#
loop_
_entity_poly.entity_id
_entity_poly.type
_entity_poly.pdbx_seq_one_letter_code
_entity_poly.pdbx_strand_id
1 'polypeptide(L)'
;MIPQFPLLNVTDVVFDEILSQLELNEIFNLSICSLKTADIVRCHLRKSIRYPLFVDTKEKNGITFGFIREKERVNMMSIRHEELYTNQKEFEEVNIKAMKLNVCKYQDHYSFFVYPEDEPDAFSLVLSHIADLFREYIKILYCNSPWMMSCIGLQNSGSLWMTYAGGDECEEFVKLSDYELETSIKTGGLQLCSYLSKDYNFALTREYEYVRVERAPEARSYDVLDVAVRSKEVVFDQSDLVSKSLNNIFKIWLENRIDRLKFLSIRMKSYKEFLAFIGMEHRISDTTEEVNYKSYTGELYQLSPGKRLRRDDGVIASFSYDPNTQILNFGVVDVVN
;
A
#
# COMPACT_ATOMS: atom_id res chain seq x y z
N MET A 1 2.92 20.92 -44.85
CA MET A 1 2.42 19.54 -45.01
C MET A 1 2.39 18.94 -43.60
N ILE A 2 1.23 18.71 -43.02
CA ILE A 2 1.14 18.14 -41.66
C ILE A 2 1.49 16.65 -41.81
N PRO A 3 2.51 16.12 -41.12
CA PRO A 3 2.79 14.69 -41.17
C PRO A 3 1.56 13.97 -40.63
N GLN A 4 0.87 13.23 -41.49
CA GLN A 4 -0.21 12.34 -41.05
C GLN A 4 0.43 11.21 -40.27
N PHE A 5 0.01 11.02 -39.02
CA PHE A 5 0.44 9.92 -38.16
C PHE A 5 -0.04 8.59 -38.78
N PRO A 6 0.82 7.80 -39.45
CA PRO A 6 0.36 6.66 -40.26
C PRO A 6 -0.29 5.57 -39.42
N LEU A 7 0.07 5.52 -38.13
CA LEU A 7 -0.44 4.57 -37.14
C LEU A 7 -1.97 4.64 -36.98
N LEU A 8 -2.60 5.80 -37.24
CA LEU A 8 -4.05 5.98 -37.12
C LEU A 8 -4.82 5.68 -38.41
N ASN A 9 -4.12 5.30 -39.48
CA ASN A 9 -4.72 4.95 -40.78
C ASN A 9 -4.72 3.44 -41.05
N VAL A 10 -4.41 2.62 -40.05
CA VAL A 10 -4.49 1.16 -40.13
C VAL A 10 -5.93 0.68 -39.85
N THR A 11 -6.24 -0.56 -40.19
CA THR A 11 -7.55 -1.14 -39.86
C THR A 11 -7.66 -1.40 -38.35
N ASP A 12 -8.88 -1.37 -37.83
CA ASP A 12 -9.21 -1.66 -36.43
C ASP A 12 -8.55 -2.94 -35.91
N VAL A 13 -8.51 -4.00 -36.72
CA VAL A 13 -7.90 -5.29 -36.37
C VAL A 13 -6.38 -5.17 -36.21
N VAL A 14 -5.73 -4.42 -37.10
CA VAL A 14 -4.28 -4.19 -37.00
C VAL A 14 -3.96 -3.30 -35.80
N PHE A 15 -4.81 -2.31 -35.51
CA PHE A 15 -4.63 -1.45 -34.34
C PHE A 15 -4.83 -2.22 -33.03
N ASP A 16 -5.85 -3.08 -32.95
CA ASP A 16 -6.08 -3.99 -31.82
C ASP A 16 -4.84 -4.87 -31.56
N GLU A 17 -4.25 -5.42 -32.63
CA GLU A 17 -3.03 -6.24 -32.54
C GLU A 17 -1.84 -5.42 -32.04
N ILE A 18 -1.65 -4.19 -32.53
CA ILE A 18 -0.57 -3.29 -32.05
C ILE A 18 -0.75 -3.01 -30.55
N LEU A 19 -1.94 -2.58 -30.11
CA LEU A 19 -2.21 -2.36 -28.68
C LEU A 19 -2.05 -3.64 -27.86
N SER A 20 -2.26 -4.81 -28.46
CA SER A 20 -2.06 -6.09 -27.79
C SER A 20 -0.59 -6.38 -27.47
N GLN A 21 0.35 -5.76 -28.20
CA GLN A 21 1.79 -5.92 -28.02
C GLN A 21 2.41 -4.84 -27.15
N LEU A 22 1.75 -3.69 -26.98
CA LEU A 22 2.22 -2.60 -26.13
C LEU A 22 2.05 -2.88 -24.63
N GLU A 23 3.00 -2.40 -23.85
CA GLU A 23 2.93 -2.28 -22.39
C GLU A 23 2.03 -1.11 -21.95
N LEU A 24 1.61 -1.09 -20.68
CA LEU A 24 0.67 -0.06 -20.19
C LEU A 24 1.25 1.35 -20.24
N ASN A 25 2.55 1.51 -19.99
CA ASN A 25 3.25 2.78 -20.14
C ASN A 25 3.29 3.25 -21.59
N GLU A 26 3.53 2.33 -22.55
CA GLU A 26 3.51 2.66 -23.97
C GLU A 26 2.10 3.04 -24.45
N ILE A 27 1.07 2.33 -23.98
CA ILE A 27 -0.34 2.65 -24.23
C ILE A 27 -0.68 4.04 -23.67
N PHE A 28 -0.24 4.34 -22.45
CA PHE A 28 -0.40 5.66 -21.84
C PHE A 28 0.27 6.75 -22.68
N ASN A 29 1.54 6.56 -23.05
CA ASN A 29 2.29 7.51 -23.86
C ASN A 29 1.64 7.75 -25.23
N LEU A 30 1.14 6.70 -25.88
CA LEU A 30 0.40 6.82 -27.13
C LEU A 30 -0.89 7.63 -26.94
N SER A 31 -1.61 7.40 -25.83
CA SER A 31 -2.88 8.09 -25.56
C SER A 31 -2.73 9.60 -25.37
N ILE A 32 -1.58 10.09 -24.88
CA ILE A 32 -1.36 11.51 -24.62
C ILE A 32 -0.90 12.30 -25.86
N CYS A 33 -0.61 11.63 -26.99
CA CYS A 33 -0.16 12.30 -28.21
C CYS A 33 -1.23 13.23 -28.84
N SER A 34 -2.51 12.88 -28.72
CA SER A 34 -3.62 13.74 -29.14
C SER A 34 -4.96 13.24 -28.58
N LEU A 35 -5.98 14.12 -28.53
CA LEU A 35 -7.35 13.72 -28.18
C LEU A 35 -7.88 12.58 -29.07
N LYS A 36 -7.60 12.65 -30.37
CA LYS A 36 -7.99 11.59 -31.32
C LYS A 36 -7.32 10.26 -30.97
N THR A 37 -6.03 10.29 -30.63
CA THR A 37 -5.30 9.09 -30.25
C THR A 37 -5.84 8.52 -28.93
N ALA A 38 -6.10 9.36 -27.94
CA ALA A 38 -6.71 8.95 -26.67
C ALA A 38 -8.04 8.21 -26.90
N ASP A 39 -8.93 8.77 -27.72
CA ASP A 39 -10.23 8.17 -28.03
C ASP A 39 -10.10 6.83 -28.75
N ILE A 40 -9.21 6.74 -29.75
CA ILE A 40 -8.96 5.49 -30.48
C ILE A 40 -8.39 4.44 -29.52
N VAL A 41 -7.33 4.76 -28.77
CA VAL A 41 -6.74 3.83 -27.81
C VAL A 41 -7.80 3.33 -26.82
N ARG A 42 -8.60 4.22 -26.24
CA ARG A 42 -9.67 3.87 -25.29
C ARG A 42 -10.75 2.96 -25.89
N CYS A 43 -11.13 3.17 -27.15
CA CYS A 43 -12.11 2.32 -27.83
C CYS A 43 -11.58 0.91 -28.13
N HIS A 44 -10.28 0.82 -28.46
CA HIS A 44 -9.62 -0.42 -28.87
C HIS A 44 -8.96 -1.17 -27.70
N LEU A 45 -8.79 -0.53 -26.54
CA LEU A 45 -8.25 -1.16 -25.35
C LEU A 45 -9.25 -2.17 -24.77
N ARG A 46 -9.18 -3.41 -25.24
CA ARG A 46 -9.95 -4.55 -24.72
C ARG A 46 -9.27 -5.25 -23.54
N LYS A 47 -8.02 -4.91 -23.25
CA LYS A 47 -7.24 -5.47 -22.13
C LYS A 47 -7.80 -4.92 -20.82
N SER A 48 -8.45 -5.76 -20.02
CA SER A 48 -8.58 -5.50 -18.59
C SER A 48 -7.17 -5.38 -18.01
N ILE A 49 -6.86 -4.29 -17.33
CA ILE A 49 -5.59 -4.19 -16.61
C ILE A 49 -5.56 -5.29 -15.54
N ARG A 50 -4.53 -6.14 -15.59
CA ARG A 50 -4.30 -7.17 -14.56
C ARG A 50 -3.40 -6.69 -13.42
N TYR A 51 -2.74 -5.55 -13.60
CA TYR A 51 -1.73 -5.03 -12.71
C TYR A 51 -2.31 -3.96 -11.78
N PRO A 52 -2.10 -4.03 -10.46
CA PRO A 52 -2.50 -2.96 -9.56
C PRO A 52 -1.82 -1.65 -9.94
N LEU A 53 -2.62 -0.60 -10.17
CA LEU A 53 -2.11 0.74 -10.40
C LEU A 53 -1.68 1.38 -9.07
N PHE A 54 -0.57 2.12 -9.11
CA PHE A 54 -0.04 2.84 -7.96
C PHE A 54 0.21 4.32 -8.23
N VAL A 55 0.21 5.08 -7.15
CA VAL A 55 0.71 6.45 -7.09
C VAL A 55 1.77 6.52 -5.99
N ASP A 56 2.92 7.13 -6.29
CA ASP A 56 3.99 7.41 -5.34
C ASP A 56 4.24 8.91 -5.27
N THR A 57 3.98 9.48 -4.10
CA THR A 57 4.13 10.91 -3.78
C THR A 57 5.09 11.09 -2.61
N LYS A 58 5.96 10.09 -2.36
CA LYS A 58 7.01 10.21 -1.34
C LYS A 58 8.17 11.07 -1.83
N GLU A 59 8.38 11.11 -3.14
CA GLU A 59 9.47 11.87 -3.74
C GLU A 59 9.21 13.38 -3.60
N LYS A 60 10.18 14.10 -3.03
CA LYS A 60 10.04 15.53 -2.65
C LYS A 60 9.60 16.45 -3.79
N ASN A 61 10.01 16.12 -5.01
CA ASN A 61 9.85 16.99 -6.18
C ASN A 61 9.15 16.25 -7.34
N GLY A 62 8.29 15.28 -7.01
CA GLY A 62 7.50 14.64 -8.04
C GLY A 62 6.50 13.62 -7.55
N ILE A 63 5.54 13.37 -8.43
CA ILE A 63 4.52 12.34 -8.26
C ILE A 63 4.69 11.32 -9.36
N THR A 64 4.86 10.06 -9.01
CA THR A 64 5.03 8.97 -9.98
C THR A 64 3.78 8.10 -10.02
N PHE A 65 3.33 7.80 -11.23
CA PHE A 65 2.22 6.88 -11.50
C PHE A 65 2.78 5.64 -12.18
N GLY A 66 2.22 4.48 -11.84
CA GLY A 66 2.69 3.24 -12.42
C GLY A 66 1.81 2.06 -12.11
N PHE A 67 2.36 0.87 -12.32
CA PHE A 67 1.69 -0.40 -12.04
C PHE A 67 2.65 -1.43 -11.45
N ILE A 68 2.10 -2.39 -10.72
CA ILE A 68 2.88 -3.50 -10.14
C ILE A 68 2.79 -4.72 -11.05
N ARG A 69 3.92 -5.12 -11.64
CA ARG A 69 4.06 -6.33 -12.46
C ARG A 69 5.05 -7.26 -11.79
N GLU A 70 4.63 -8.50 -11.50
CA GLU A 70 5.52 -9.53 -10.94
C GLU A 70 6.23 -9.09 -9.64
N LYS A 71 5.56 -8.26 -8.83
CA LYS A 71 6.08 -7.61 -7.60
C LYS A 71 7.09 -6.48 -7.83
N GLU A 72 7.34 -6.11 -9.08
CA GLU A 72 8.17 -4.96 -9.44
C GLU A 72 7.29 -3.75 -9.78
N ARG A 73 7.78 -2.56 -9.44
CA ARG A 73 7.15 -1.29 -9.82
C ARG A 73 7.62 -0.93 -11.22
N VAL A 74 6.67 -0.67 -12.12
CA VAL A 74 6.94 -0.12 -13.44
C VAL A 74 6.36 1.28 -13.50
N ASN A 75 7.23 2.27 -13.71
CA ASN A 75 6.84 3.66 -13.84
C ASN A 75 6.16 3.86 -15.21
N MET A 76 4.98 4.45 -15.17
CA MET A 76 4.23 4.80 -16.38
C MET A 76 4.50 6.25 -16.77
N MET A 77 4.38 7.16 -15.80
CA MET A 77 4.68 8.56 -15.98
C MET A 77 4.96 9.24 -14.63
N SER A 78 5.52 10.45 -14.65
CA SER A 78 5.62 11.27 -13.43
C SER A 78 5.30 12.73 -13.69
N ILE A 79 4.95 13.45 -12.63
CA ILE A 79 4.83 14.91 -12.59
C ILE A 79 6.03 15.41 -11.80
N ARG A 80 6.71 16.43 -12.30
CA ARG A 80 7.97 16.96 -11.77
C ARG A 80 7.93 18.47 -11.73
N HIS A 81 8.63 19.05 -10.76
CA HIS A 81 8.81 20.50 -10.71
C HIS A 81 9.83 20.94 -11.76
N GLU A 82 9.53 22.02 -12.48
CA GLU A 82 10.40 22.58 -13.53
C GLU A 82 11.79 22.98 -12.98
N GLU A 83 11.88 23.37 -11.71
CA GLU A 83 13.12 23.83 -11.07
C GLU A 83 14.24 22.79 -11.00
N LEU A 84 13.91 21.50 -11.06
CA LEU A 84 14.89 20.40 -11.08
C LEU A 84 15.55 20.17 -12.45
N TYR A 85 15.15 20.95 -13.44
CA TYR A 85 15.55 20.74 -14.80
C TYR A 85 16.98 21.26 -15.07
N THR A 86 17.84 20.38 -15.58
CA THR A 86 19.09 20.79 -16.21
C THR A 86 18.82 21.06 -17.69
N ASN A 87 19.32 22.18 -18.23
CA ASN A 87 19.07 22.74 -19.57
C ASN A 87 19.39 21.85 -20.80
N GLN A 88 19.39 20.52 -20.69
CA GLN A 88 19.96 19.58 -21.67
C GLN A 88 18.95 18.65 -22.37
N LYS A 89 17.65 18.71 -22.07
CA LYS A 89 16.66 17.85 -22.74
C LYS A 89 15.73 18.64 -23.69
N GLU A 90 15.13 17.92 -24.63
CA GLU A 90 14.11 18.49 -25.52
C GLU A 90 12.73 18.26 -24.90
N PHE A 91 11.89 19.30 -24.92
CA PHE A 91 10.50 19.22 -24.49
C PHE A 91 9.61 19.02 -25.70
N GLU A 92 8.59 18.19 -25.51
CA GLU A 92 7.48 18.05 -26.42
C GLU A 92 6.22 18.57 -25.75
N GLU A 93 5.44 19.42 -26.42
CA GLU A 93 4.15 19.87 -25.92
C GLU A 93 3.09 18.81 -26.25
N VAL A 94 2.42 18.27 -25.24
CA VAL A 94 1.29 17.35 -25.40
C VAL A 94 -0.01 17.99 -24.94
N ASN A 95 -1.14 17.50 -25.45
CA ASN A 95 -2.47 17.98 -25.05
C ASN A 95 -3.25 16.86 -24.35
N ILE A 96 -3.55 17.06 -23.06
CA ILE A 96 -4.34 16.14 -22.26
C ILE A 96 -5.60 16.87 -21.80
N LYS A 97 -6.76 16.40 -22.27
CA LYS A 97 -8.09 16.99 -22.00
C LYS A 97 -8.12 18.52 -22.11
N ALA A 98 -7.52 19.07 -23.18
CA ALA A 98 -7.42 20.50 -23.48
C ALA A 98 -6.38 21.31 -22.67
N MET A 99 -5.61 20.68 -21.79
CA MET A 99 -4.45 21.29 -21.14
C MET A 99 -3.18 20.96 -21.92
N LYS A 100 -2.35 21.98 -22.19
CA LYS A 100 -1.03 21.83 -22.80
C LYS A 100 0.00 21.61 -21.71
N LEU A 101 0.76 20.53 -21.80
CA LEU A 101 1.79 20.17 -20.84
C LEU A 101 3.11 19.89 -21.55
N ASN A 102 4.20 20.29 -20.93
CA ASN A 102 5.55 19.97 -21.40
C ASN A 102 5.93 18.56 -20.92
N VAL A 103 6.19 17.69 -21.87
CA VAL A 103 6.65 16.31 -21.67
C VAL A 103 8.12 16.22 -21.99
N CYS A 104 8.86 15.46 -21.19
CA CYS A 104 10.20 15.02 -21.55
C CYS A 104 10.45 13.57 -21.11
N LYS A 105 11.30 12.85 -21.84
CA LYS A 105 11.76 11.53 -21.44
C LYS A 105 12.65 11.63 -20.20
N TYR A 106 12.24 10.97 -19.12
CA TYR A 106 12.94 10.89 -17.86
C TYR A 106 13.28 9.45 -17.53
N GLN A 107 14.56 9.10 -17.68
CA GLN A 107 15.08 7.76 -17.42
C GLN A 107 14.29 6.70 -18.24
N ASP A 108 13.39 5.98 -17.59
CA ASP A 108 12.59 4.87 -18.10
C ASP A 108 11.13 5.24 -18.47
N HIS A 109 10.68 6.47 -18.21
CA HIS A 109 9.31 6.91 -18.46
C HIS A 109 9.25 8.36 -18.97
N TYR A 110 8.04 8.89 -19.21
CA TYR A 110 7.84 10.31 -19.54
C TYR A 110 7.39 11.09 -18.31
N SER A 111 7.89 12.32 -18.19
CA SER A 111 7.53 13.23 -17.10
C SER A 111 6.87 14.49 -17.63
N PHE A 112 5.83 14.94 -16.94
CA PHE A 112 5.29 16.29 -17.06
C PHE A 112 6.06 17.22 -16.16
N PHE A 113 6.45 18.37 -16.69
CA PHE A 113 7.10 19.42 -15.92
C PHE A 113 6.11 20.54 -15.70
N VAL A 114 5.87 20.87 -14.43
CA VAL A 114 4.87 21.84 -14.00
C VAL A 114 5.45 22.76 -12.94
N TYR A 115 4.85 23.93 -12.76
CA TYR A 115 5.10 24.76 -11.60
C TYR A 115 4.47 24.11 -10.35
N PRO A 116 5.04 24.32 -9.15
CA PRO A 116 4.48 23.75 -7.92
C PRO A 116 3.00 24.07 -7.69
N GLU A 117 2.55 25.28 -8.05
CA GLU A 117 1.15 25.70 -7.99
C GLU A 117 0.21 24.91 -8.90
N ASP A 118 0.72 24.36 -10.00
CA ASP A 118 -0.05 23.59 -10.99
C ASP A 118 0.00 22.08 -10.72
N GLU A 119 0.81 21.61 -9.76
CA GLU A 119 0.93 20.19 -9.42
C GLU A 119 -0.41 19.52 -9.07
N PRO A 120 -1.29 20.13 -8.25
CA PRO A 120 -2.58 19.51 -7.92
C PRO A 120 -3.50 19.33 -9.14
N ASP A 121 -3.47 20.28 -10.08
CA ASP A 121 -4.25 20.22 -11.31
C ASP A 121 -3.69 19.18 -12.27
N ALA A 122 -2.36 19.14 -12.43
CA ALA A 122 -1.68 18.12 -13.21
C ALA A 122 -1.91 16.71 -12.64
N PHE A 123 -1.85 16.56 -11.32
CA PHE A 123 -2.16 15.31 -10.62
C PHE A 123 -3.58 14.84 -10.94
N SER A 124 -4.55 15.75 -10.80
CA SER A 124 -5.96 15.49 -11.06
C SER A 124 -6.22 15.10 -12.51
N LEU A 125 -5.56 15.80 -13.44
CA LEU A 125 -5.66 15.54 -14.86
C LEU A 125 -5.13 14.14 -15.22
N VAL A 126 -3.95 13.79 -14.71
CA VAL A 126 -3.34 12.47 -14.90
C VAL A 126 -4.20 11.37 -14.32
N LEU A 127 -4.63 11.51 -13.07
CA LEU A 127 -5.45 10.51 -12.39
C LEU A 127 -6.77 10.28 -13.13
N SER A 128 -7.43 11.35 -13.57
CA SER A 128 -8.64 11.28 -14.40
C SER A 128 -8.40 10.66 -15.78
N HIS A 129 -7.23 10.89 -16.38
CA HIS A 129 -6.87 10.28 -17.66
C HIS A 129 -6.60 8.77 -17.52
N ILE A 130 -5.87 8.36 -16.48
CA ILE A 130 -5.63 6.94 -16.14
C ILE A 130 -6.97 6.21 -15.94
N ALA A 131 -7.87 6.79 -15.15
CA ALA A 131 -9.17 6.19 -14.85
C ALA A 131 -10.03 6.03 -16.11
N ASP A 132 -10.05 7.02 -17.01
CA ASP A 132 -10.82 6.95 -18.27
C ASP A 132 -10.19 5.97 -19.27
N LEU A 133 -8.86 6.03 -19.43
CA LEU A 133 -8.13 5.20 -20.38
C LEU A 133 -8.22 3.72 -20.02
N PHE A 134 -7.97 3.39 -18.76
CA PHE A 134 -7.83 2.01 -18.31
C PHE A 134 -9.06 1.43 -17.62
N ARG A 135 -10.05 2.27 -17.30
CA ARG A 135 -11.26 1.89 -16.55
C ARG A 135 -10.94 1.23 -15.21
N GLU A 136 -9.81 1.60 -14.64
CA GLU A 136 -9.30 1.11 -13.37
C GLU A 136 -8.84 2.28 -12.52
N TYR A 137 -9.00 2.12 -11.21
CA TYR A 137 -8.61 3.11 -10.22
C TYR A 137 -7.28 2.73 -9.56
N ILE A 138 -6.61 3.73 -8.99
CA ILE A 138 -5.42 3.51 -8.16
C ILE A 138 -5.78 2.58 -6.99
N LYS A 139 -4.97 1.53 -6.82
CA LYS A 139 -5.12 0.55 -5.74
C LYS A 139 -4.07 0.74 -4.65
N ILE A 140 -2.91 1.29 -4.98
CA ILE A 140 -1.78 1.42 -4.07
C ILE A 140 -1.36 2.88 -4.00
N LEU A 141 -1.22 3.39 -2.77
CA LEU A 141 -0.69 4.72 -2.52
C LEU A 141 0.60 4.62 -1.70
N TYR A 142 1.64 5.31 -2.14
CA TYR A 142 2.83 5.59 -1.35
C TYR A 142 2.84 7.09 -1.11
N CYS A 143 2.73 7.54 0.14
CA CYS A 143 2.61 8.96 0.43
C CYS A 143 3.35 9.34 1.71
N ASN A 144 4.04 10.47 1.67
CA ASN A 144 4.59 11.11 2.88
C ASN A 144 3.59 12.10 3.50
N SER A 145 2.55 12.49 2.76
CA SER A 145 1.58 13.47 3.23
C SER A 145 0.13 12.97 3.13
N PRO A 146 -0.69 13.13 4.18
CA PRO A 146 -2.09 12.68 4.20
C PRO A 146 -3.01 13.39 3.21
N TRP A 147 -2.70 14.62 2.78
CA TRP A 147 -3.55 15.39 1.88
C TRP A 147 -3.82 14.62 0.57
N MET A 148 -2.85 13.81 0.13
CA MET A 148 -2.97 12.99 -1.07
C MET A 148 -4.10 11.95 -0.98
N MET A 149 -4.37 11.42 0.21
CA MET A 149 -5.51 10.51 0.41
C MET A 149 -6.85 11.21 0.21
N SER A 150 -6.95 12.49 0.57
CA SER A 150 -8.14 13.29 0.30
C SER A 150 -8.28 13.61 -1.19
N CYS A 151 -7.20 13.97 -1.88
CA CYS A 151 -7.21 14.23 -3.33
C CYS A 151 -7.62 12.99 -4.15
N ILE A 152 -7.07 11.82 -3.81
CA ILE A 152 -7.47 10.57 -4.47
C ILE A 152 -8.92 10.24 -4.16
N GLY A 153 -9.39 10.48 -2.92
CA GLY A 153 -10.77 10.25 -2.52
C GLY A 153 -11.82 11.05 -3.31
N LEU A 154 -11.46 12.24 -3.80
CA LEU A 154 -12.33 13.05 -4.65
C LEU A 154 -12.49 12.49 -6.07
N GLN A 155 -11.55 11.66 -6.53
CA GLN A 155 -11.47 11.21 -7.94
C GLN A 155 -11.67 9.71 -8.11
N ASN A 156 -11.43 8.93 -7.06
CA ASN A 156 -11.62 7.48 -7.03
C ASN A 156 -12.85 7.13 -6.19
N SER A 157 -13.82 6.44 -6.79
CA SER A 157 -15.00 5.94 -6.07
C SER A 157 -14.75 4.65 -5.27
N GLY A 158 -13.60 4.01 -5.45
CA GLY A 158 -13.20 2.77 -4.76
C GLY A 158 -12.33 3.02 -3.53
N SER A 159 -12.11 1.99 -2.71
CA SER A 159 -11.08 2.00 -1.67
C SER A 159 -9.72 1.64 -2.23
N LEU A 160 -8.66 2.20 -1.64
CA LEU A 160 -7.30 1.70 -1.84
C LEU A 160 -7.19 0.28 -1.26
N TRP A 161 -6.40 -0.56 -1.91
CA TRP A 161 -6.01 -1.86 -1.36
C TRP A 161 -4.94 -1.67 -0.29
N MET A 162 -3.94 -0.83 -0.53
CA MET A 162 -2.84 -0.59 0.40
C MET A 162 -2.37 0.87 0.36
N THR A 163 -2.06 1.42 1.53
CA THR A 163 -1.40 2.73 1.68
C THR A 163 -0.11 2.56 2.47
N TYR A 164 0.99 3.08 1.94
CA TYR A 164 2.31 3.10 2.56
C TYR A 164 2.64 4.54 2.97
N ALA A 165 2.45 4.83 4.24
CA ALA A 165 2.57 6.15 4.83
C ALA A 165 3.96 6.40 5.42
N GLY A 166 4.59 7.52 5.06
CA GLY A 166 5.90 7.94 5.55
C GLY A 166 7.07 7.18 4.92
N GLY A 167 8.28 7.32 5.47
CA GLY A 167 9.51 6.73 4.93
C GLY A 167 10.76 7.46 5.41
N ASP A 168 11.94 7.02 4.97
CA ASP A 168 13.22 7.63 5.36
C ASP A 168 13.35 9.09 4.93
N GLU A 169 12.70 9.44 3.82
CA GLU A 169 12.68 10.79 3.25
C GLU A 169 11.56 11.67 3.82
N CYS A 170 10.78 11.17 4.77
CA CYS A 170 9.69 11.92 5.38
C CYS A 170 10.24 12.89 6.43
N GLU A 171 10.35 14.17 6.07
CA GLU A 171 10.83 15.25 6.95
C GLU A 171 9.81 15.61 8.04
N GLU A 172 8.51 15.32 7.82
CA GLU A 172 7.42 15.71 8.71
C GLU A 172 6.94 14.55 9.61
N PHE A 173 6.72 14.88 10.89
CA PHE A 173 6.05 13.95 11.80
C PHE A 173 4.54 13.94 11.52
N VAL A 174 4.08 12.93 10.79
CA VAL A 174 2.66 12.80 10.44
C VAL A 174 1.92 11.93 11.45
N LYS A 175 0.81 12.44 11.98
CA LYS A 175 -0.03 11.70 12.94
C LYS A 175 -0.95 10.74 12.20
N LEU A 176 -1.23 9.60 12.81
CA LEU A 176 -2.17 8.61 12.28
C LEU A 176 -3.55 9.21 12.02
N SER A 177 -4.00 10.11 12.90
CA SER A 177 -5.26 10.83 12.77
C SER A 177 -5.40 11.60 11.46
N ASP A 178 -4.28 12.06 10.89
CA ASP A 178 -4.28 12.86 9.68
C ASP A 178 -4.59 11.98 8.44
N TYR A 179 -4.24 10.69 8.50
CA TYR A 179 -4.60 9.69 7.48
C TYR A 179 -6.04 9.18 7.63
N GLU A 180 -6.67 9.39 8.79
CA GLU A 180 -8.01 8.90 9.09
C GLU A 180 -9.13 9.95 8.95
N LEU A 181 -8.81 11.18 8.56
CA LEU A 181 -9.78 12.26 8.29
C LEU A 181 -10.93 11.77 7.40
N GLU A 182 -12.18 12.16 7.70
CA GLU A 182 -13.37 11.70 6.97
C GLU A 182 -13.28 11.90 5.45
N THR A 183 -12.59 12.96 5.01
CA THR A 183 -12.34 13.27 3.60
C THR A 183 -11.32 12.35 2.92
N SER A 184 -10.49 11.66 3.69
CA SER A 184 -9.46 10.75 3.17
C SER A 184 -10.07 9.44 2.70
N ILE A 185 -9.66 9.00 1.51
CA ILE A 185 -10.06 7.73 0.91
C ILE A 185 -9.85 6.55 1.87
N LYS A 186 -10.75 5.56 1.84
CA LYS A 186 -10.58 4.35 2.65
C LYS A 186 -9.47 3.47 2.06
N THR A 187 -8.69 2.83 2.92
CA THR A 187 -7.68 1.84 2.53
C THR A 187 -7.89 0.55 3.30
N GLY A 188 -7.79 -0.61 2.64
CA GLY A 188 -7.91 -1.91 3.31
C GLY A 188 -6.68 -2.23 4.16
N GLY A 189 -5.50 -1.94 3.62
CA GLY A 189 -4.22 -2.06 4.30
C GLY A 189 -3.54 -0.72 4.54
N LEU A 190 -2.88 -0.58 5.69
CA LEU A 190 -2.07 0.58 6.06
C LEU A 190 -0.69 0.12 6.55
N GLN A 191 0.37 0.70 5.98
CA GLN A 191 1.74 0.46 6.42
C GLN A 191 2.39 1.78 6.82
N LEU A 192 2.80 1.87 8.08
CA LEU A 192 3.54 3.00 8.63
C LEU A 192 5.04 2.72 8.49
N CYS A 193 5.67 3.42 7.55
CA CYS A 193 7.06 3.20 7.16
C CYS A 193 8.06 4.05 7.96
N SER A 194 7.62 5.16 8.56
CA SER A 194 8.51 6.05 9.34
C SER A 194 8.87 5.48 10.71
N TYR A 195 9.93 6.03 11.31
CA TYR A 195 10.21 5.83 12.74
C TYR A 195 9.12 6.48 13.58
N LEU A 196 8.49 5.70 14.46
CA LEU A 196 7.44 6.16 15.37
C LEU A 196 8.00 6.26 16.79
N SER A 197 7.84 7.44 17.41
CA SER A 197 8.30 7.71 18.77
C SER A 197 7.44 7.00 19.83
N LYS A 198 7.95 6.89 21.05
CA LYS A 198 7.22 6.35 22.22
C LYS A 198 5.83 6.97 22.46
N ASP A 199 5.67 8.24 22.13
CA ASP A 199 4.43 8.99 22.38
C ASP A 199 3.53 9.06 21.13
N TYR A 200 3.81 8.25 20.11
CA TYR A 200 2.97 8.14 18.93
C TYR A 200 1.60 7.58 19.32
N ASN A 201 0.53 8.19 18.80
CA ASN A 201 -0.82 7.73 19.03
C ASN A 201 -1.21 6.67 17.98
N PHE A 202 -1.32 5.42 18.41
CA PHE A 202 -1.68 4.27 17.57
C PHE A 202 -3.20 4.03 17.49
N ALA A 203 -4.02 4.85 18.15
CA ALA A 203 -5.46 4.68 18.15
C ALA A 203 -6.03 4.87 16.74
N LEU A 204 -6.59 3.79 16.20
CA LEU A 204 -7.31 3.78 14.93
C LEU A 204 -8.79 4.11 15.15
N THR A 205 -9.32 4.95 14.26
CA THR A 205 -10.74 5.30 14.20
C THR A 205 -11.48 4.46 13.15
N ARG A 206 -10.75 3.94 12.15
CA ARG A 206 -11.29 3.10 11.07
C ARG A 206 -10.94 1.64 11.29
N GLU A 207 -11.69 0.78 10.62
CA GLU A 207 -11.42 -0.64 10.58
C GLU A 207 -10.50 -0.98 9.41
N TYR A 208 -9.51 -1.84 9.67
CA TYR A 208 -8.53 -2.27 8.68
C TYR A 208 -8.55 -3.80 8.51
N GLU A 209 -8.18 -4.25 7.33
CA GLU A 209 -7.85 -5.65 7.08
C GLU A 209 -6.41 -5.91 7.54
N TYR A 210 -5.50 -4.96 7.31
CA TYR A 210 -4.09 -5.11 7.59
C TYR A 210 -3.45 -3.80 8.06
N VAL A 211 -2.70 -3.86 9.16
CA VAL A 211 -1.84 -2.77 9.61
C VAL A 211 -0.43 -3.28 9.87
N ARG A 212 0.55 -2.61 9.26
CA ARG A 212 1.98 -2.88 9.50
C ARG A 212 2.67 -1.63 10.01
N VAL A 213 3.43 -1.79 11.07
CA VAL A 213 4.27 -0.77 11.69
C VAL A 213 5.71 -1.22 11.51
N GLU A 214 6.45 -0.56 10.63
CA GLU A 214 7.81 -0.97 10.31
C GLU A 214 8.77 -0.68 11.48
N ARG A 215 8.66 0.52 12.07
CA ARG A 215 9.66 1.03 13.01
C ARG A 215 9.03 1.71 14.21
N ALA A 216 8.78 0.94 15.26
CA ALA A 216 8.30 1.45 16.55
C ALA A 216 9.05 0.76 17.70
N PRO A 217 10.37 1.01 17.84
CA PRO A 217 11.17 0.35 18.87
C PRO A 217 10.63 0.64 20.27
N GLU A 218 10.05 1.81 20.50
CA GLU A 218 9.53 2.18 21.83
C GLU A 218 8.05 1.79 22.05
N ALA A 219 7.45 1.04 21.12
CA ALA A 219 6.08 0.56 21.26
C ALA A 219 5.91 -0.33 22.49
N ARG A 220 4.76 -0.16 23.15
CA ARG A 220 4.32 -0.89 24.33
C ARG A 220 3.20 -1.86 23.95
N SER A 221 2.84 -2.74 24.88
CA SER A 221 1.73 -3.68 24.67
C SER A 221 0.41 -2.98 24.33
N TYR A 222 0.14 -1.81 24.92
CA TYR A 222 -1.10 -1.05 24.64
C TYR A 222 -1.11 -0.47 23.22
N ASP A 223 0.05 -0.04 22.72
CA ASP A 223 0.18 0.52 21.37
C ASP A 223 -0.16 -0.56 20.31
N VAL A 224 0.24 -1.82 20.54
CA VAL A 224 -0.17 -2.96 19.70
C VAL A 224 -1.67 -3.24 19.80
N LEU A 225 -2.23 -3.15 21.01
CA LEU A 225 -3.65 -3.42 21.25
C LEU A 225 -4.55 -2.37 20.62
N ASP A 226 -4.15 -1.09 20.65
CA ASP A 226 -4.86 0.02 20.01
C ASP A 226 -5.04 -0.24 18.50
N VAL A 227 -4.00 -0.77 17.85
CA VAL A 227 -4.07 -1.21 16.45
C VAL A 227 -4.93 -2.46 16.28
N ALA A 228 -4.74 -3.46 17.14
CA ALA A 228 -5.37 -4.78 17.04
C ALA A 228 -6.89 -4.75 17.22
N VAL A 229 -7.42 -3.84 18.04
CA VAL A 229 -8.87 -3.69 18.25
C VAL A 229 -9.60 -3.35 16.95
N ARG A 230 -8.94 -2.69 16.00
CA ARG A 230 -9.53 -2.23 14.73
C ARG A 230 -9.00 -2.97 13.50
N SER A 231 -8.08 -3.91 13.67
CA SER A 231 -7.38 -4.55 12.54
C SER A 231 -7.57 -6.06 12.57
N LYS A 232 -7.70 -6.70 11.40
CA LYS A 232 -7.67 -8.16 11.34
C LYS A 232 -6.26 -8.71 11.42
N GLU A 233 -5.31 -8.03 10.79
CA GLU A 233 -3.91 -8.41 10.80
C GLU A 233 -3.04 -7.25 11.28
N VAL A 234 -2.11 -7.55 12.18
CA VAL A 234 -1.19 -6.56 12.75
C VAL A 234 0.24 -7.06 12.68
N VAL A 235 1.14 -6.24 12.15
CA VAL A 235 2.57 -6.56 12.03
C VAL A 235 3.40 -5.44 12.64
N PHE A 236 4.33 -5.77 13.54
CA PHE A 236 5.34 -4.87 14.08
C PHE A 236 6.74 -5.43 13.77
N ASP A 237 7.42 -4.83 12.78
CA ASP A 237 8.70 -5.36 12.28
C ASP A 237 9.88 -5.03 13.18
N GLN A 238 9.89 -3.85 13.80
CA GLN A 238 10.92 -3.42 14.75
C GLN A 238 10.24 -2.88 16.01
N SER A 239 10.33 -3.64 17.10
CA SER A 239 9.79 -3.26 18.41
C SER A 239 10.71 -3.74 19.53
N ASP A 240 10.77 -3.02 20.66
CA ASP A 240 11.48 -3.48 21.87
C ASP A 240 10.59 -4.33 22.78
N LEU A 241 9.50 -4.91 22.24
CA LEU A 241 8.57 -5.71 23.01
C LEU A 241 9.26 -6.96 23.57
N VAL A 242 8.96 -7.26 24.82
CA VAL A 242 9.50 -8.41 25.58
C VAL A 242 8.38 -9.34 26.01
N SER A 243 8.69 -10.54 26.50
CA SER A 243 7.67 -11.52 26.95
C SER A 243 6.59 -10.95 27.86
N LYS A 244 6.92 -10.00 28.74
CA LYS A 244 5.92 -9.35 29.62
C LYS A 244 4.89 -8.56 28.81
N SER A 245 5.32 -7.88 27.75
CA SER A 245 4.42 -7.17 26.83
C SER A 245 3.49 -8.14 26.12
N LEU A 246 4.03 -9.27 25.66
CA LEU A 246 3.26 -10.33 25.02
C LEU A 246 2.23 -10.98 25.97
N ASN A 247 2.60 -11.24 27.23
CA ASN A 247 1.69 -11.72 28.26
C ASN A 247 0.48 -10.80 28.44
N ASN A 248 0.71 -9.48 28.46
CA ASN A 248 -0.37 -8.49 28.55
C ASN A 248 -1.27 -8.55 27.31
N ILE A 249 -0.69 -8.64 26.11
CA ILE A 249 -1.45 -8.75 24.86
C ILE A 249 -2.36 -9.98 24.89
N PHE A 250 -1.81 -11.15 25.26
CA PHE A 250 -2.58 -12.39 25.34
C PHE A 250 -3.68 -12.33 26.41
N LYS A 251 -3.41 -11.79 27.60
CA LYS A 251 -4.45 -11.60 28.63
C LYS A 251 -5.59 -10.74 28.11
N ILE A 252 -5.28 -9.61 27.48
CA ILE A 252 -6.29 -8.70 26.96
C ILE A 252 -7.05 -9.34 25.79
N TRP A 253 -6.40 -10.09 24.90
CA TRP A 253 -7.08 -10.83 23.83
C TRP A 253 -8.04 -11.90 24.39
N LEU A 254 -7.66 -12.59 25.46
CA LEU A 254 -8.49 -13.57 26.16
C LEU A 254 -9.68 -12.92 26.88
N GLU A 255 -9.44 -11.84 27.62
CA GLU A 255 -10.41 -11.22 28.53
C GLU A 255 -11.36 -10.25 27.81
N ASN A 256 -10.83 -9.38 26.94
CA ASN A 256 -11.59 -8.29 26.30
C ASN A 256 -12.17 -8.68 24.93
N ARG A 257 -12.00 -9.93 24.50
CA ARG A 257 -12.52 -10.46 23.23
C ARG A 257 -12.19 -9.58 22.03
N ILE A 258 -10.91 -9.43 21.72
CA ILE A 258 -10.47 -8.78 20.48
C ILE A 258 -10.74 -9.72 19.30
N ASP A 259 -12.00 -9.79 18.89
CA ASP A 259 -12.52 -10.80 17.95
C ASP A 259 -12.06 -10.58 16.50
N ARG A 260 -11.76 -9.31 16.17
CA ARG A 260 -11.32 -8.92 14.84
C ARG A 260 -9.91 -9.41 14.54
N LEU A 261 -9.02 -9.42 15.53
CA LEU A 261 -7.63 -9.82 15.36
C LEU A 261 -7.55 -11.31 14.99
N LYS A 262 -7.14 -11.58 13.76
CA LYS A 262 -6.89 -12.92 13.21
C LYS A 262 -5.42 -13.25 13.14
N PHE A 263 -4.56 -12.25 12.98
CA PHE A 263 -3.11 -12.45 12.90
C PHE A 263 -2.33 -11.31 13.56
N LEU A 264 -1.25 -11.69 14.25
CA LEU A 264 -0.31 -10.78 14.89
C LEU A 264 1.11 -11.28 14.67
N SER A 265 1.97 -10.46 14.09
CA SER A 265 3.41 -10.72 13.97
C SER A 265 4.18 -9.62 14.68
N ILE A 266 5.08 -9.99 15.59
CA ILE A 266 5.89 -9.03 16.36
C ILE A 266 7.34 -9.51 16.34
N ARG A 267 8.26 -8.65 15.90
CA ARG A 267 9.68 -8.85 16.21
C ARG A 267 9.94 -8.44 17.65
N MET A 268 10.34 -9.41 18.46
CA MET A 268 10.55 -9.27 19.89
C MET A 268 12.01 -8.95 20.21
N LYS A 269 12.26 -8.06 21.17
CA LYS A 269 13.61 -7.84 21.71
C LYS A 269 14.12 -9.03 22.51
N SER A 270 13.23 -9.67 23.25
CA SER A 270 13.55 -10.91 23.97
C SER A 270 12.31 -11.73 24.25
N TYR A 271 12.44 -13.04 24.04
CA TYR A 271 11.40 -14.02 24.33
C TYR A 271 11.90 -15.08 25.33
N LYS A 272 11.19 -15.16 26.44
CA LYS A 272 11.22 -16.23 27.44
C LYS A 272 9.80 -16.77 27.57
N GLU A 273 9.62 -18.03 27.20
CA GLU A 273 8.31 -18.69 27.14
C GLU A 273 7.52 -18.58 28.45
N PHE A 274 8.15 -18.94 29.58
CA PHE A 274 7.48 -18.91 30.89
C PHE A 274 6.95 -17.53 31.29
N LEU A 275 7.61 -16.44 30.85
CA LEU A 275 7.14 -15.08 31.12
C LEU A 275 5.99 -14.68 30.21
N ALA A 276 5.94 -15.22 28.98
CA ALA A 276 4.85 -14.95 28.05
C ALA A 276 3.53 -15.58 28.52
N PHE A 277 3.59 -16.73 29.21
CA PHE A 277 2.40 -17.49 29.63
C PHE A 277 2.08 -17.43 31.12
N ILE A 278 2.74 -16.56 31.88
CA ILE A 278 2.50 -16.47 33.32
C ILE A 278 1.02 -16.21 33.64
N GLY A 279 0.40 -17.15 34.35
CA GLY A 279 -1.01 -17.13 34.76
C GLY A 279 -2.02 -17.62 33.70
N MET A 280 -1.55 -18.14 32.55
CA MET A 280 -2.41 -18.73 31.51
C MET A 280 -1.92 -20.11 31.03
N GLU A 281 -1.03 -20.75 31.79
CA GLU A 281 -0.39 -22.01 31.44
C GLU A 281 -1.41 -23.13 31.17
N HIS A 282 -2.50 -23.17 31.95
CA HIS A 282 -3.60 -24.12 31.79
C HIS A 282 -4.38 -23.96 30.48
N ARG A 283 -4.19 -22.87 29.74
CA ARG A 283 -4.83 -22.59 28.45
C ARG A 283 -3.92 -22.86 27.26
N ILE A 284 -2.68 -23.29 27.51
CA ILE A 284 -1.66 -23.53 26.50
C ILE A 284 -1.53 -25.04 26.25
N SER A 285 -1.43 -25.43 24.98
CA SER A 285 -1.09 -26.80 24.58
C SER A 285 -0.07 -26.79 23.44
N ASP A 286 0.81 -27.80 23.39
CA ASP A 286 1.73 -27.98 22.27
C ASP A 286 1.00 -28.43 20.99
N THR A 287 1.52 -28.03 19.82
CA THR A 287 1.07 -28.54 18.53
C THR A 287 2.23 -28.77 17.56
N THR A 288 2.22 -29.92 16.92
CA THR A 288 3.14 -30.28 15.82
C THR A 288 2.45 -30.24 14.46
N GLU A 289 1.14 -30.02 14.43
CA GLU A 289 0.37 -29.88 13.19
C GLU A 289 0.87 -28.66 12.41
N GLU A 290 1.11 -28.84 11.12
CA GLU A 290 1.57 -27.77 10.26
C GLU A 290 0.46 -26.76 10.03
N VAL A 291 0.66 -25.53 10.50
CA VAL A 291 -0.25 -24.41 10.38
C VAL A 291 0.54 -23.24 9.81
N ASN A 292 0.12 -22.78 8.64
CA ASN A 292 0.63 -21.58 8.00
C ASN A 292 -0.52 -20.57 7.87
N TYR A 293 -0.23 -19.30 8.11
CA TYR A 293 -1.16 -18.20 7.90
C TYR A 293 -0.79 -17.45 6.62
N LYS A 294 -1.76 -17.25 5.72
CA LYS A 294 -1.58 -16.41 4.53
C LYS A 294 -2.13 -15.02 4.83
N SER A 295 -1.26 -14.02 4.86
CA SER A 295 -1.64 -12.64 5.15
C SER A 295 -2.43 -11.99 4.03
N TYR A 296 -2.99 -10.82 4.35
CA TYR A 296 -3.61 -9.89 3.42
C TYR A 296 -2.69 -9.51 2.24
N THR A 297 -1.38 -9.40 2.48
CA THR A 297 -0.36 -9.14 1.46
C THR A 297 0.03 -10.39 0.65
N GLY A 298 -0.47 -11.57 1.05
CA GLY A 298 -0.15 -12.87 0.45
C GLY A 298 1.13 -13.51 0.97
N GLU A 299 1.79 -12.91 1.96
CA GLU A 299 2.95 -13.48 2.66
C GLU A 299 2.51 -14.69 3.49
N LEU A 300 3.37 -15.72 3.57
CA LEU A 300 3.11 -16.91 4.36
C LEU A 300 3.90 -16.85 5.67
N TYR A 301 3.18 -16.99 6.77
CA TYR A 301 3.73 -16.99 8.13
C TYR A 301 3.55 -18.35 8.76
N GLN A 302 4.65 -18.95 9.18
CA GLN A 302 4.65 -20.23 9.88
C GLN A 302 4.14 -20.04 11.31
N LEU A 303 3.10 -20.78 11.71
CA LEU A 303 2.54 -20.81 13.08
C LEU A 303 2.89 -22.09 13.84
N SER A 304 3.64 -23.01 13.21
CA SER A 304 3.98 -24.33 13.75
C SER A 304 5.35 -24.84 13.26
N PRO A 305 6.05 -25.75 13.98
CA PRO A 305 5.70 -26.28 15.29
C PRO A 305 5.61 -25.16 16.32
N GLY A 306 4.68 -25.30 17.25
CA GLY A 306 4.29 -24.17 18.09
C GLY A 306 3.35 -24.58 19.21
N LYS A 307 2.62 -23.59 19.69
CA LYS A 307 1.71 -23.72 20.82
C LYS A 307 0.34 -23.22 20.40
N ARG A 308 -0.69 -23.71 21.08
CA ARG A 308 -2.07 -23.25 20.94
C ARG A 308 -2.50 -22.57 22.23
N LEU A 309 -3.15 -21.43 22.11
CA LEU A 309 -3.81 -20.72 23.19
C LEU A 309 -5.32 -20.78 22.97
N ARG A 310 -6.05 -21.29 23.96
CA ARG A 310 -7.52 -21.41 23.90
C ARG A 310 -8.21 -20.31 24.71
N ARG A 311 -9.18 -19.65 24.08
CA ARG A 311 -10.09 -18.69 24.71
C ARG A 311 -11.35 -19.37 25.24
N ASP A 312 -12.04 -18.73 26.19
CA ASP A 312 -13.18 -19.31 26.90
C ASP A 312 -14.40 -19.59 26.01
N ASP A 313 -14.52 -18.89 24.88
CA ASP A 313 -15.54 -19.12 23.85
C ASP A 313 -15.16 -20.24 22.86
N GLY A 314 -14.02 -20.91 23.06
CA GLY A 314 -13.56 -22.01 22.22
C GLY A 314 -12.69 -21.57 21.05
N VAL A 315 -12.48 -20.27 20.82
CA VAL A 315 -11.52 -19.80 19.80
C VAL A 315 -10.11 -20.25 20.17
N ILE A 316 -9.40 -20.83 19.21
CA ILE A 316 -8.02 -21.28 19.36
C ILE A 316 -7.13 -20.42 18.47
N ALA A 317 -5.99 -19.99 19.01
CA ALA A 317 -4.93 -19.38 18.22
C ALA A 317 -3.65 -20.21 18.34
N SER A 318 -2.96 -20.39 17.22
CA SER A 318 -1.63 -20.98 17.17
C SER A 318 -0.58 -19.88 17.21
N PHE A 319 0.56 -20.13 17.84
CA PHE A 319 1.69 -19.23 17.76
C PHE A 319 3.02 -19.98 17.72
N SER A 320 3.99 -19.34 17.08
CA SER A 320 5.37 -19.80 16.94
C SER A 320 6.31 -18.64 17.23
N TYR A 321 7.51 -18.95 17.73
CA TYR A 321 8.59 -17.98 17.87
C TYR A 321 9.84 -18.55 17.20
N ASP A 322 10.40 -17.79 16.26
CA ASP A 322 11.67 -18.12 15.63
C ASP A 322 12.81 -17.37 16.33
N PRO A 323 13.74 -18.07 17.02
CA PRO A 323 14.85 -17.43 17.70
C PRO A 323 15.87 -16.76 16.76
N ASN A 324 15.92 -17.14 15.47
CA ASN A 324 16.87 -16.57 14.52
C ASN A 324 16.42 -15.21 14.01
N THR A 325 15.14 -15.09 13.68
CA THR A 325 14.53 -13.82 13.24
C THR A 325 13.99 -12.98 14.39
N GLN A 326 13.85 -13.58 15.57
CA GLN A 326 13.19 -13.02 16.76
C GLN A 326 11.73 -12.66 16.53
N ILE A 327 11.09 -13.27 15.53
CA ILE A 327 9.70 -13.01 15.17
C ILE A 327 8.80 -13.99 15.92
N LEU A 328 7.81 -13.45 16.60
CA LEU A 328 6.66 -14.19 17.10
C LEU A 328 5.49 -14.01 16.16
N ASN A 329 4.92 -15.10 15.67
CA ASN A 329 3.69 -15.10 14.91
C ASN A 329 2.57 -15.72 15.75
N PHE A 330 1.41 -15.09 15.74
CA PHE A 330 0.17 -15.54 16.36
C PHE A 330 -0.91 -15.50 15.28
N GLY A 331 -1.72 -16.55 15.17
CA GLY A 331 -2.86 -16.56 14.27
C GLY A 331 -4.01 -17.41 14.80
N VAL A 332 -5.22 -16.90 14.65
CA VAL A 332 -6.45 -17.63 14.98
C VAL A 332 -6.60 -18.77 13.98
N VAL A 333 -6.74 -19.98 14.49
CA VAL A 333 -6.99 -21.17 13.68
C VAL A 333 -8.48 -21.45 13.73
N ASP A 334 -9.14 -21.38 12.57
CA ASP A 334 -10.52 -21.79 12.47
C ASP A 334 -10.59 -23.28 12.83
N VAL A 335 -11.41 -23.60 13.84
CA VAL A 335 -11.72 -24.99 14.16
C VAL A 335 -12.61 -25.48 13.02
N VAL A 336 -12.01 -26.20 12.08
CA VAL A 336 -12.78 -26.99 11.11
C VAL A 336 -13.53 -28.04 11.93
N ASN A 337 -14.79 -27.77 12.25
CA ASN A 337 -15.70 -28.74 12.84
C ASN A 337 -16.19 -29.72 11.78
#